data_AF-A0A0N4V2M6-F1
#
_entry.id   AF-A0A0N4V2M6-F1
#
_cell.length_a   1.000
_cell.length_b   1.000
_cell.length_c   1.000
_cell.angle_alpha   90.00
_cell.angle_beta   90.00
_cell.angle_gamma   90.00
#
_symmetry.space_group_name_H-M   'P 1'
#
loop_
_entity.id
_entity.type
_entity.pdbx_description
1 polymer ?
#
loop_
_entity_poly.entity_id
_entity_poly.type
_entity_poly.pdbx_seq_one_letter_code
_entity_poly.pdbx_strand_id
1 'polypeptide(L)'
;MGSKLNSVIDALKRSKAKYEDTAKNDIMTALLAFPDLAPEVESFAFPNSKRVPTFRLKGTIPVLYKGSTYNIPVALYLSDAHPYYSPICYVCPTQNMMVKESKNVDAKGRIYLPYLTDWRYPGYDLSGLLQVMTLCFQDNSPVFSKSSDRSRQSATSVSNQTPFTPYPTNMPAGMPPYPLTSNTGPQAYQNYPSPYPSYSGGSSSQSNSMVGTVDATHLKDSMLSAIGDKIRQRLREKLETVYSELESVKRTQADLESGKQKLKQYIDDLNAAQTQMEATLNIYKEKKTTLSAVLASCGSDSTLDIDSVIDASTPLHRQIIKCYAQDCTIDDAIYFLGKAVKKGRITLPAYLREVRQLARKQFVYRATLQKGRQKAGLPV
;
A
#
# COMPACT_ATOMS: atom_id res chain seq x y z
N MET A 1 31.67 16.32 8.36
CA MET A 1 30.46 15.80 9.05
C MET A 1 29.79 16.83 9.96
N GLY A 2 30.56 17.61 10.75
CA GLY A 2 30.00 18.62 11.67
C GLY A 2 29.17 19.75 11.01
N SER A 3 29.50 20.19 9.79
CA SER A 3 28.72 21.19 9.06
C SER A 3 27.32 20.71 8.69
N LYS A 4 27.19 19.45 8.22
CA LYS A 4 25.89 18.84 7.90
C LYS A 4 25.04 18.63 9.15
N LEU A 5 25.65 18.21 10.26
CA LEU A 5 24.95 18.04 11.54
C LEU A 5 24.29 19.35 12.00
N ASN A 6 25.04 20.46 11.97
CA ASN A 6 24.51 21.77 12.34
C ASN A 6 23.37 22.20 11.39
N SER A 7 23.55 21.97 10.09
CA SER A 7 22.52 22.27 9.09
C SER A 7 21.23 21.46 9.31
N VAL A 8 21.32 20.18 9.68
CA VAL A 8 20.15 19.35 10.04
C VAL A 8 19.45 19.90 11.28
N ILE A 9 20.20 20.21 12.35
CA ILE A 9 19.64 20.74 13.60
C ILE A 9 18.91 22.08 13.33
N ASP A 10 19.55 22.98 12.59
CA ASP A 10 18.96 24.28 12.25
C ASP A 10 17.70 24.12 11.38
N ALA A 11 17.72 23.19 10.43
CA ALA A 11 16.58 22.92 9.57
C ALA A 11 15.40 22.30 10.34
N LEU A 12 15.65 21.35 11.25
CA LEU A 12 14.62 20.74 12.10
C LEU A 12 13.94 21.76 13.01
N LYS A 13 14.71 22.69 13.59
CA LYS A 13 14.17 23.80 14.40
C LYS A 13 13.29 24.73 13.57
N ARG A 14 13.75 25.11 12.37
CA ARG A 14 12.97 25.98 11.46
C ARG A 14 11.68 25.31 10.96
N SER A 15 11.68 24.00 10.77
CA SER A 15 10.49 23.24 10.38
C SER A 15 9.58 22.84 11.56
N LYS A 16 9.95 23.18 12.80
CA LYS A 16 9.21 22.85 14.03
C LYS A 16 8.92 21.35 14.17
N ALA A 17 9.95 20.52 14.00
CA ALA A 17 9.82 19.08 14.18
C ALA A 17 9.41 18.72 15.62
N LYS A 18 8.43 17.84 15.79
CA LYS A 18 7.94 17.38 17.11
C LYS A 18 8.92 16.44 17.80
N TYR A 19 9.65 15.64 17.03
CA TYR A 19 10.53 14.58 17.52
C TYR A 19 11.97 14.79 17.03
N GLU A 20 12.60 15.88 17.47
CA GLU A 20 13.90 16.35 16.97
C GLU A 20 15.00 15.27 17.04
N ASP A 21 15.17 14.60 18.17
CA ASP A 21 16.26 13.62 18.36
C ASP A 21 16.12 12.39 17.46
N THR A 22 14.92 11.81 17.39
CA THR A 22 14.66 10.66 16.53
C THR A 22 14.74 11.01 15.05
N ALA A 23 14.18 12.15 14.64
CA ALA A 23 14.26 12.62 13.26
C ALA A 23 15.72 12.88 12.86
N LYS A 24 16.48 13.55 13.73
CA LYS A 24 17.91 13.82 13.52
C LYS A 24 18.70 12.54 13.31
N ASN A 25 18.49 11.50 14.12
CA ASN A 25 19.23 10.25 13.99
C ASN A 25 18.92 9.53 12.66
N ASP A 26 17.64 9.46 12.26
CA ASP A 26 17.23 8.88 10.97
C ASP A 26 17.83 9.65 9.78
N ILE A 27 17.69 10.98 9.78
CA ILE A 27 18.24 11.87 8.75
C ILE A 27 19.77 11.75 8.65
N MET A 28 20.47 11.76 9.78
CA MET A 28 21.93 11.64 9.79
C MET A 28 22.37 10.29 9.23
N THR A 29 21.67 9.21 9.56
CA THR A 29 21.95 7.88 9.00
C THR A 29 21.78 7.85 7.48
N ALA A 30 20.71 8.46 6.96
CA ALA A 30 20.51 8.60 5.53
C ALA A 30 21.60 9.46 4.84
N LEU A 31 22.01 10.58 5.46
CA LEU A 31 23.06 11.46 4.93
C LEU A 31 24.46 10.82 4.94
N LEU A 32 24.70 9.84 5.81
CA LEU A 32 25.91 9.03 5.82
C LEU A 32 25.95 8.06 4.63
N ALA A 33 24.82 7.43 4.31
CA ALA A 33 24.70 6.53 3.18
C ALA A 33 24.64 7.26 1.82
N PHE A 34 24.03 8.45 1.78
CA PHE A 34 23.81 9.24 0.57
C PHE A 34 24.37 10.66 0.74
N PRO A 35 25.67 10.87 0.47
CA PRO A 35 26.35 12.14 0.76
C PRO A 35 25.95 13.30 -0.17
N ASP A 36 25.34 13.04 -1.32
CA ASP A 36 24.89 14.08 -2.24
C ASP A 36 23.56 14.71 -1.83
N LEU A 37 22.90 14.17 -0.80
CA LEU A 37 21.72 14.78 -0.20
C LEU A 37 22.14 15.91 0.75
N ALA A 38 21.36 16.99 0.70
CA ALA A 38 21.49 18.17 1.53
C ALA A 38 20.18 18.45 2.29
N PRO A 39 20.26 18.80 3.58
CA PRO A 39 19.11 19.25 4.35
C PRO A 39 18.74 20.70 4.01
N GLU A 40 17.47 20.92 3.70
CA GLU A 40 16.91 22.23 3.35
C GLU A 40 15.56 22.44 4.05
N VAL A 41 15.10 23.70 4.08
CA VAL A 41 13.74 24.04 4.52
C VAL A 41 13.04 24.76 3.39
N GLU A 42 11.88 24.25 2.99
CA GLU A 42 11.08 24.82 1.90
C GLU A 42 9.61 24.95 2.32
N SER A 43 8.92 25.96 1.82
CA SER A 43 7.48 26.11 2.02
C SER A 43 6.73 25.07 1.18
N PHE A 44 6.21 24.04 1.82
CA PHE A 44 5.53 22.91 1.17
C PHE A 44 4.08 22.77 1.67
N ALA A 45 3.18 22.33 0.79
CA ALA A 45 1.80 22.03 1.12
C ALA A 45 1.57 20.52 1.04
N PHE A 46 1.35 19.89 2.19
CA PHE A 46 0.88 18.51 2.25
C PHE A 46 -0.56 18.43 1.72
N PRO A 47 -1.02 17.27 1.24
CA PRO A 47 -2.41 17.10 0.84
C PRO A 47 -3.36 17.59 1.95
N ASN A 48 -4.16 18.61 1.65
CA ASN A 48 -5.12 19.29 2.56
C ASN A 48 -4.53 20.26 3.59
N SER A 49 -3.22 20.57 3.57
CA SER A 49 -2.62 21.55 4.48
C SER A 49 -2.36 22.91 3.81
N LYS A 50 -2.32 23.98 4.60
CA LYS A 50 -1.70 25.24 4.18
C LYS A 50 -0.20 25.02 3.93
N ARG A 51 0.42 25.89 3.12
CA ARG A 51 1.87 25.91 2.92
C ARG A 51 2.57 26.19 4.26
N VAL A 52 3.45 25.28 4.67
CA VAL A 52 4.20 25.36 5.93
C VAL A 52 5.70 25.14 5.69
N PRO A 53 6.59 25.77 6.49
CA PRO A 53 8.02 25.51 6.41
C PRO A 53 8.28 24.04 6.76
N THR A 54 8.77 23.28 5.78
CA THR A 54 8.90 21.83 5.84
C THR A 54 10.34 21.44 5.63
N PHE A 55 10.82 20.48 6.43
CA PHE A 55 12.15 19.91 6.24
C PHE A 55 12.18 19.08 4.96
N ARG A 56 13.21 19.27 4.14
CA ARG A 56 13.42 18.52 2.91
C ARG A 56 14.85 18.03 2.79
N LEU A 57 15.04 16.76 2.41
CA LEU A 57 16.31 16.30 1.85
C LEU A 57 16.25 16.43 0.34
N LYS A 58 17.18 17.19 -0.25
CA LYS A 58 17.29 17.35 -1.70
C LYS A 58 18.71 17.04 -2.17
N GLY A 59 18.83 16.35 -3.28
CA GLY A 59 20.12 16.02 -3.89
C GLY A 59 19.95 14.91 -4.91
N THR A 60 20.98 14.09 -5.07
CA THR A 60 20.96 12.96 -6.01
C THR A 60 21.19 11.62 -5.32
N ILE A 61 20.59 10.56 -5.87
CA ILE A 61 20.90 9.18 -5.52
C ILE A 61 21.57 8.46 -6.71
N PRO A 62 22.62 7.66 -6.47
CA PRO A 62 23.29 6.91 -7.54
C PRO A 62 22.46 5.66 -7.89
N VAL A 63 22.07 5.54 -9.15
CA VAL A 63 21.26 4.42 -9.66
C VAL A 63 21.96 3.75 -10.83
N LEU A 64 22.19 2.44 -10.73
CA LEU A 64 22.79 1.66 -11.82
C LEU A 64 21.74 1.34 -12.89
N TYR A 65 21.77 1.98 -14.04
CA TYR A 65 20.82 1.70 -15.13
C TYR A 65 21.56 1.23 -16.37
N LYS A 66 21.22 0.04 -16.88
CA LYS A 66 21.83 -0.55 -18.10
C LYS A 66 23.38 -0.53 -18.11
N GLY A 67 24.00 -0.82 -16.96
CA GLY A 67 25.46 -0.89 -16.81
C GLY A 67 26.17 0.44 -16.57
N SER A 68 25.45 1.56 -16.48
CA SER A 68 26.01 2.88 -16.12
C SER A 68 25.32 3.46 -14.89
N THR A 69 26.07 4.11 -14.00
CA THR A 69 25.51 4.76 -12.81
C THR A 69 25.06 6.18 -13.15
N TYR A 70 23.79 6.48 -12.90
CA TYR A 70 23.18 7.79 -13.10
C TYR A 70 22.79 8.40 -11.76
N ASN A 71 23.04 9.69 -11.60
CA ASN A 71 22.69 10.45 -10.41
C ASN A 71 21.29 11.02 -10.57
N ILE A 72 20.30 10.37 -9.96
CA ILE A 72 18.89 10.73 -10.09
C ILE A 72 18.53 11.76 -9.02
N PRO A 73 18.08 12.97 -9.42
CA PRO A 73 17.72 14.02 -8.47
C PRO A 73 16.41 13.70 -7.76
N VAL A 74 16.43 13.70 -6.43
CA VAL A 74 15.28 13.40 -5.57
C VAL A 74 15.11 14.45 -4.48
N ALA A 75 13.86 14.58 -4.01
CA ALA A 75 13.45 15.44 -2.92
C ALA A 75 12.52 14.68 -1.97
N LEU A 76 12.88 14.58 -0.70
CA LEU A 76 12.09 13.92 0.34
C LEU A 76 11.61 14.98 1.34
N TYR A 77 10.30 15.17 1.42
CA TYR A 77 9.64 16.10 2.34
C TYR A 77 9.20 15.36 3.60
N LEU A 78 9.68 15.81 4.75
CA LEU A 78 9.39 15.19 6.05
C LEU A 78 8.31 15.99 6.77
N SER A 79 7.30 15.31 7.33
CA SER A 79 6.30 15.95 8.18
C SER A 79 6.90 16.37 9.53
N ASP A 80 6.18 17.22 10.27
CA ASP A 80 6.55 17.61 11.63
C ASP A 80 6.58 16.41 12.61
N ALA A 81 5.92 15.31 12.25
CA ALA A 81 5.82 14.08 13.04
C ALA A 81 6.72 12.93 12.56
N HIS A 82 7.65 13.17 11.63
CA HIS A 82 8.69 12.21 11.26
C HIS A 82 9.53 11.80 12.50
N PRO A 83 9.94 10.52 12.67
CA PRO A 83 9.83 9.38 11.75
C PRO A 83 8.54 8.55 11.82
N TYR A 84 7.52 8.98 12.57
CA TYR A 84 6.28 8.19 12.72
C TYR A 84 5.39 8.18 11.47
N TYR A 85 5.57 9.12 10.56
CA TYR A 85 4.86 9.21 9.28
C TYR A 85 5.84 9.16 8.11
N SER A 86 5.40 8.57 7.00
CA SER A 86 6.21 8.46 5.79
C SER A 86 6.49 9.83 5.16
N PRO A 87 7.67 9.99 4.54
CA PRO A 87 7.97 11.19 3.78
C PRO A 87 7.20 11.23 2.44
N ILE A 88 6.91 12.43 1.94
CA ILE A 88 6.44 12.60 0.56
C ILE A 88 7.66 12.81 -0.33
N CYS A 89 7.81 11.98 -1.36
CA CYS A 89 9.01 11.94 -2.16
C CYS A 89 8.73 12.32 -3.61
N TYR A 90 9.66 13.04 -4.23
CA TYR A 90 9.60 13.48 -5.62
C TYR A 90 10.92 13.23 -6.34
N VAL A 91 10.83 12.99 -7.64
CA VAL A 91 11.92 13.09 -8.59
C VAL A 91 11.95 14.51 -9.14
N CYS A 92 13.11 15.16 -9.10
CA CYS A 92 13.26 16.56 -9.47
C CYS A 92 14.14 16.70 -10.71
N PRO A 93 13.61 16.45 -11.93
CA PRO A 93 14.40 16.51 -13.15
C PRO A 93 15.07 17.88 -13.33
N THR A 94 16.32 17.87 -13.80
CA THR A 94 17.00 19.09 -14.26
C THR A 94 16.40 19.59 -15.58
N GLN A 95 16.82 20.77 -16.05
CA GLN A 95 16.28 21.40 -17.27
C GLN A 95 16.35 20.48 -18.52
N ASN A 96 17.39 19.64 -18.57
CA ASN A 96 17.66 18.69 -19.64
C ASN A 96 17.07 17.29 -19.38
N MET A 97 16.29 17.13 -18.32
CA MET A 97 15.63 15.87 -17.98
C MET A 97 14.10 16.01 -18.09
N MET A 98 13.44 14.88 -18.27
CA MET A 98 11.98 14.75 -18.25
C MET A 98 11.59 13.55 -17.39
N VAL A 99 10.51 13.68 -16.62
CA VAL A 99 9.96 12.57 -15.82
C VAL A 99 9.43 11.48 -16.77
N LYS A 100 9.78 10.24 -16.48
CA LYS A 100 9.17 9.05 -17.07
C LYS A 100 8.11 8.52 -16.11
N GLU A 101 6.84 8.65 -16.50
CA GLU A 101 5.75 8.04 -15.75
C GLU A 101 5.91 6.52 -15.67
N SER A 102 5.64 5.97 -14.48
CA SER A 102 5.70 4.54 -14.22
C SER A 102 4.74 4.17 -13.10
N LYS A 103 4.62 2.86 -12.81
CA LYS A 103 3.85 2.38 -11.64
C LYS A 103 4.26 3.04 -10.31
N ASN A 104 5.51 3.50 -10.21
CA ASN A 104 6.08 4.06 -9.00
C ASN A 104 6.24 5.58 -9.05
N VAL A 105 5.98 6.24 -10.19
CA VAL A 105 6.21 7.69 -10.37
C VAL A 105 5.13 8.31 -11.25
N ASP A 106 4.44 9.34 -10.76
CA ASP A 106 3.42 10.06 -11.54
C ASP A 106 3.98 11.15 -12.47
N ALA A 107 3.11 11.77 -13.27
CA ALA A 107 3.44 12.87 -14.19
C ALA A 107 4.14 14.07 -13.52
N LYS A 108 3.87 14.28 -12.23
CA LYS A 108 4.44 15.37 -11.43
C LYS A 108 5.76 14.98 -10.77
N GLY A 109 6.23 13.75 -11.01
CA GLY A 109 7.44 13.20 -10.41
C GLY A 109 7.24 12.67 -8.99
N ARG A 110 6.02 12.57 -8.47
CA ARG A 110 5.76 12.03 -7.13
C ARG A 110 6.02 10.54 -7.11
N ILE A 111 6.77 10.08 -6.11
CA ILE A 111 7.17 8.69 -5.95
C ILE A 111 6.17 7.96 -5.07
N TYR A 112 5.77 6.77 -5.53
CA TYR A 112 4.89 5.82 -4.86
C TYR A 112 5.61 4.48 -4.77
N LEU A 113 5.82 4.00 -3.54
CA LEU A 113 6.50 2.74 -3.26
C LEU A 113 5.75 2.00 -2.15
N PRO A 114 5.69 0.65 -2.17
CA PRO A 114 5.16 -0.12 -1.05
C PRO A 114 5.82 0.26 0.28
N TYR A 115 7.12 0.55 0.28
CA TYR A 115 7.86 1.00 1.45
C TYR A 115 7.33 2.32 2.06
N LEU A 116 6.76 3.21 1.24
CA LEU A 116 6.11 4.45 1.72
C LEU A 116 4.69 4.21 2.23
N THR A 117 3.96 3.26 1.61
CA THR A 117 2.60 2.89 2.00
C THR A 117 2.56 2.12 3.32
N ASP A 118 3.52 1.21 3.52
CA ASP A 118 3.60 0.32 4.69
C ASP A 118 4.52 0.88 5.79
N TRP A 119 4.94 2.13 5.67
CA TRP A 119 5.89 2.78 6.58
C TRP A 119 5.46 2.66 8.05
N ARG A 120 6.34 2.08 8.88
CA ARG A 120 6.12 1.94 10.33
C ARG A 120 7.40 2.19 11.11
N TYR A 121 7.31 3.06 12.11
CA TYR A 121 8.39 3.31 13.04
C TYR A 121 8.11 2.66 14.41
N PRO A 122 9.08 1.96 15.04
CA PRO A 122 10.43 1.66 14.52
C PRO A 122 10.42 0.53 13.47
N GLY A 123 11.37 0.55 12.53
CA GLY A 123 11.59 -0.53 11.54
C GLY A 123 11.79 -0.04 10.10
N TYR A 124 11.10 1.05 9.73
CA TYR A 124 11.27 1.74 8.45
C TYR A 124 12.02 3.05 8.67
N ASP A 125 13.00 3.34 7.81
CA ASP A 125 13.90 4.47 7.94
C ASP A 125 14.22 5.12 6.56
N LEU A 126 14.80 6.31 6.57
CA LEU A 126 15.10 7.04 5.33
C LEU A 126 16.21 6.37 4.52
N SER A 127 17.17 5.73 5.19
CA SER A 127 18.25 4.98 4.55
C SER A 127 17.71 3.81 3.73
N GLY A 128 16.84 2.99 4.32
CA GLY A 128 16.17 1.87 3.66
C GLY A 128 15.26 2.35 2.53
N LEU A 129 14.52 3.45 2.72
CA LEU A 129 13.73 4.04 1.65
C LEU A 129 14.57 4.42 0.42
N LEU A 130 15.72 5.08 0.63
CA LEU A 130 16.62 5.48 -0.47
C LEU A 130 17.26 4.28 -1.18
N GLN A 131 17.55 3.20 -0.45
CA GLN A 131 18.01 1.94 -1.04
C GLN A 131 16.91 1.29 -1.88
N VAL A 132 15.68 1.23 -1.39
CA VAL A 132 14.53 0.72 -2.16
C VAL A 132 14.26 1.56 -3.40
N MET A 133 14.38 2.89 -3.32
CA MET A 133 14.31 3.78 -4.49
C MET A 133 15.40 3.43 -5.51
N THR A 134 16.63 3.24 -5.05
CA THR A 134 17.78 2.89 -5.91
C THR A 134 17.52 1.58 -6.66
N LEU A 135 17.03 0.54 -5.97
CA LEU A 135 16.66 -0.74 -6.58
C LEU A 135 15.50 -0.60 -7.57
N CYS A 136 14.44 0.14 -7.21
CA CYS A 136 13.29 0.31 -8.09
C CYS A 136 13.64 1.08 -9.38
N PHE A 137 14.51 2.08 -9.27
CA PHE A 137 14.95 2.89 -10.42
C PHE A 137 16.02 2.19 -11.27
N GLN A 138 16.62 1.12 -10.75
CA GLN A 138 17.56 0.25 -11.48
C GLN A 138 16.90 -0.42 -12.69
N ASP A 139 15.67 -0.92 -12.51
CA ASP A 139 14.90 -1.57 -13.57
C ASP A 139 14.20 -0.54 -14.47
N ASN A 140 13.67 0.53 -13.84
CA ASN A 140 12.88 1.54 -14.51
C ASN A 140 13.32 2.94 -14.09
N SER A 141 14.27 3.53 -14.82
CA SER A 141 14.69 4.91 -14.60
C SER A 141 13.49 5.87 -14.65
N PRO A 142 13.26 6.69 -13.62
CA PRO A 142 12.16 7.64 -13.54
C PRO A 142 12.42 8.95 -14.32
N VAL A 143 13.62 9.10 -14.90
CA VAL A 143 13.97 10.26 -15.74
C VAL A 143 14.67 9.83 -17.01
N PHE A 144 14.49 10.63 -18.06
CA PHE A 144 15.27 10.56 -19.29
C PHE A 144 15.88 11.92 -19.63
N SER A 145 17.02 11.90 -20.30
CA SER A 145 17.61 13.09 -20.92
C SER A 145 16.80 13.49 -22.15
N LYS A 146 16.48 14.77 -22.28
CA LYS A 146 15.99 15.35 -23.53
C LYS A 146 17.13 15.28 -24.55
N SER A 147 16.94 14.54 -25.63
CA SER A 147 17.87 14.57 -26.76
C SER A 147 17.95 16.00 -27.28
N SER A 148 19.16 16.56 -27.37
CA SER A 148 19.38 17.79 -28.10
C SER A 148 19.25 17.45 -29.59
N ASP A 149 18.08 17.69 -30.18
CA ASP A 149 17.87 17.57 -31.62
C ASP A 149 18.75 18.60 -32.34
N ARG A 150 19.96 18.17 -32.74
CA ARG A 150 20.71 18.81 -33.81
C ARG A 150 20.07 18.37 -35.13
N SER A 151 19.14 19.21 -35.61
CA SER A 151 18.75 19.39 -37.02
C SER A 151 18.88 18.18 -37.95
N ARG A 152 17.78 17.49 -38.23
CA ARG A 152 17.53 16.93 -39.57
C ARG A 152 16.37 17.69 -40.20
N GLN A 153 16.72 18.73 -40.96
CA GLN A 153 15.80 19.38 -41.89
C GLN A 153 15.36 18.35 -42.93
N SER A 154 14.06 18.12 -42.97
CA SER A 154 13.36 17.45 -44.05
C SER A 154 13.42 18.32 -45.31
N ALA A 155 14.26 17.93 -46.27
CA ALA A 155 14.19 18.39 -47.65
C ALA A 155 13.38 17.39 -48.46
N THR A 156 12.17 17.79 -48.84
CA THR A 156 11.29 17.11 -49.78
C THR A 156 11.94 17.12 -51.17
N SER A 157 12.17 15.95 -51.77
CA SER A 157 12.45 15.85 -53.21
C SER A 157 11.89 14.56 -53.81
N VAL A 158 10.81 14.77 -54.57
CA VAL A 158 10.45 14.23 -55.89
C VAL A 158 10.94 12.82 -56.28
N SER A 159 9.94 12.00 -56.60
CA SER A 159 9.99 10.71 -57.30
C SER A 159 10.75 10.73 -58.65
N ASN A 160 11.61 9.73 -58.90
CA ASN A 160 11.63 9.00 -60.17
C ASN A 160 12.57 7.77 -60.17
N GLN A 161 11.97 6.64 -60.56
CA GLN A 161 12.46 5.59 -61.48
C GLN A 161 13.71 4.73 -61.14
N THR A 162 13.45 3.42 -61.08
CA THR A 162 14.33 2.24 -61.29
C THR A 162 15.08 2.29 -62.63
N PRO A 163 16.26 1.63 -62.86
CA PRO A 163 16.28 0.15 -62.96
C PRO A 163 17.62 -0.64 -62.77
N PHE A 164 17.45 -1.98 -62.66
CA PHE A 164 18.38 -3.12 -62.91
C PHE A 164 19.39 -3.63 -61.84
N THR A 165 19.40 -4.97 -61.78
CA THR A 165 20.17 -6.02 -61.05
C THR A 165 21.62 -6.21 -61.55
N PRO A 166 22.50 -7.18 -61.13
CA PRO A 166 22.38 -8.34 -60.20
C PRO A 166 23.60 -8.59 -59.22
N TYR A 167 23.47 -9.62 -58.36
CA TYR A 167 24.41 -10.22 -57.38
C TYR A 167 25.70 -10.86 -57.99
N PRO A 168 26.78 -11.20 -57.21
CA PRO A 168 26.93 -12.44 -56.37
C PRO A 168 27.70 -12.24 -55.02
N THR A 169 27.31 -12.84 -53.89
CA THR A 169 27.57 -14.21 -53.34
C THR A 169 29.05 -14.54 -53.02
N ASN A 170 29.36 -14.72 -51.72
CA ASN A 170 30.13 -15.89 -51.20
C ASN A 170 30.31 -15.84 -49.65
N MET A 171 29.70 -16.80 -48.93
CA MET A 171 30.24 -17.41 -47.70
C MET A 171 29.63 -18.82 -47.52
N PRO A 172 30.36 -19.82 -46.97
CA PRO A 172 30.00 -21.23 -47.08
C PRO A 172 29.38 -21.88 -45.82
N ALA A 173 28.61 -22.92 -46.13
CA ALA A 173 28.14 -24.12 -45.43
C ALA A 173 28.65 -24.51 -44.02
N GLY A 174 27.72 -25.12 -43.25
CA GLY A 174 28.03 -26.05 -42.14
C GLY A 174 26.83 -26.46 -41.26
N MET A 175 26.04 -27.45 -41.70
CA MET A 175 25.25 -28.37 -40.83
C MET A 175 26.13 -29.61 -40.49
N PRO A 176 25.79 -30.59 -39.59
CA PRO A 176 24.47 -31.11 -39.11
C PRO A 176 24.54 -31.58 -37.60
N PRO A 177 23.83 -32.61 -37.03
CA PRO A 177 22.65 -33.42 -37.42
C PRO A 177 21.54 -33.61 -36.33
N TYR A 178 20.45 -34.28 -36.72
CA TYR A 178 19.30 -34.74 -35.91
C TYR A 178 19.61 -35.92 -34.96
N PRO A 179 18.66 -36.33 -34.09
CA PRO A 179 17.89 -37.53 -34.45
C PRO A 179 16.39 -37.51 -34.10
N LEU A 180 15.68 -38.42 -34.76
CA LEU A 180 14.24 -38.71 -34.72
C LEU A 180 13.93 -39.98 -33.90
N THR A 181 12.68 -40.04 -33.40
CA THR A 181 11.85 -41.22 -32.99
C THR A 181 12.20 -41.90 -31.65
N SER A 182 11.30 -42.50 -30.87
CA SER A 182 10.03 -43.22 -31.13
C SER A 182 9.18 -43.28 -29.83
N ASN A 183 7.85 -43.00 -29.85
CA ASN A 183 6.70 -43.96 -29.91
C ASN A 183 6.39 -44.61 -28.54
N THR A 184 5.16 -44.68 -27.97
CA THR A 184 3.88 -45.28 -28.41
C THR A 184 2.74 -44.81 -27.45
N GLY A 185 1.57 -44.29 -27.86
CA GLY A 185 0.33 -44.99 -28.23
C GLY A 185 -0.86 -44.57 -27.32
N PRO A 186 -2.16 -44.88 -27.61
CA PRO A 186 -2.76 -45.33 -28.87
C PRO A 186 -3.91 -44.43 -29.38
N GLN A 187 -4.07 -44.45 -30.71
CA GLN A 187 -5.20 -43.93 -31.49
C GLN A 187 -6.27 -45.01 -31.68
N ALA A 188 -7.52 -44.58 -31.89
CA ALA A 188 -8.52 -45.36 -32.61
C ALA A 188 -9.12 -44.48 -33.74
N TYR A 189 -9.09 -45.05 -34.95
CA TYR A 189 -9.52 -44.58 -36.28
C TYR A 189 -11.08 -44.48 -36.41
N GLN A 190 -11.77 -44.00 -37.46
CA GLN A 190 -11.64 -43.95 -38.95
C GLN A 190 -12.52 -42.77 -39.48
N ASN A 191 -12.21 -42.05 -40.59
CA ASN A 191 -12.35 -42.32 -42.04
C ASN A 191 -13.80 -42.52 -42.60
N TYR A 192 -14.12 -41.74 -43.66
CA TYR A 192 -15.28 -41.66 -44.62
C TYR A 192 -16.17 -42.91 -44.84
N PRO A 193 -17.42 -42.88 -45.41
CA PRO A 193 -18.01 -41.98 -46.43
C PRO A 193 -19.57 -41.70 -46.34
N SER A 194 -20.16 -41.01 -47.33
CA SER A 194 -21.63 -41.02 -47.59
C SER A 194 -22.16 -42.43 -47.89
N PRO A 195 -23.45 -42.72 -47.55
CA PRO A 195 -24.29 -43.50 -48.46
C PRO A 195 -25.78 -43.05 -48.50
N TYR A 196 -26.32 -42.91 -49.73
CA TYR A 196 -27.73 -43.21 -50.06
C TYR A 196 -27.91 -44.74 -50.12
N PRO A 197 -29.13 -45.29 -49.93
CA PRO A 197 -29.94 -45.81 -51.07
C PRO A 197 -31.47 -45.64 -50.85
N SER A 198 -32.31 -45.29 -51.84
CA SER A 198 -32.74 -45.96 -53.10
C SER A 198 -33.79 -47.07 -52.94
N TYR A 199 -34.99 -46.82 -53.49
CA TYR A 199 -35.83 -47.78 -54.24
C TYR A 199 -36.74 -46.92 -55.18
N SER A 200 -36.55 -46.88 -56.51
CA SER A 200 -36.99 -47.83 -57.55
C SER A 200 -38.52 -48.07 -57.53
N GLY A 201 -39.32 -47.89 -58.59
CA GLY A 201 -39.11 -47.51 -59.99
C GLY A 201 -40.48 -47.45 -60.73
N GLY A 202 -40.45 -47.08 -62.01
CA GLY A 202 -41.59 -47.13 -62.96
C GLY A 202 -41.84 -45.77 -63.62
N SER A 203 -41.12 -45.37 -64.68
CA SER A 203 -41.22 -45.79 -66.09
C SER A 203 -42.49 -45.33 -66.83
N SER A 204 -42.34 -44.25 -67.62
CA SER A 204 -42.87 -44.08 -68.99
C SER A 204 -42.32 -42.75 -69.56
N SER A 205 -41.28 -42.80 -70.39
CA SER A 205 -41.34 -42.79 -71.86
C SER A 205 -41.95 -41.52 -72.48
N GLN A 206 -41.11 -40.62 -72.99
CA GLN A 206 -41.01 -40.23 -74.42
C GLN A 206 -40.56 -38.77 -74.64
N SER A 207 -39.78 -38.64 -75.72
CA SER A 207 -39.59 -37.47 -76.60
C SER A 207 -39.05 -36.16 -76.03
N ASN A 208 -37.75 -35.94 -76.27
CA ASN A 208 -37.28 -35.00 -77.30
C ASN A 208 -38.20 -33.80 -77.59
N SER A 209 -37.87 -32.62 -77.04
CA SER A 209 -38.11 -31.33 -77.73
C SER A 209 -37.35 -30.21 -77.03
N MET A 210 -36.30 -29.79 -77.71
CA MET A 210 -35.77 -28.43 -77.66
C MET A 210 -36.93 -27.43 -77.84
N VAL A 211 -36.88 -26.31 -77.10
CA VAL A 211 -37.74 -25.11 -77.23
C VAL A 211 -39.17 -25.24 -76.65
N GLY A 212 -39.46 -24.44 -75.62
CA GLY A 212 -40.81 -24.26 -75.09
C GLY A 212 -40.81 -23.38 -73.84
N THR A 213 -40.87 -22.07 -74.06
CA THR A 213 -41.35 -21.01 -73.15
C THR A 213 -41.36 -21.32 -71.65
N VAL A 214 -40.45 -20.69 -70.91
CA VAL A 214 -40.57 -20.52 -69.45
C VAL A 214 -41.97 -19.98 -69.17
N ASP A 215 -42.84 -20.81 -68.61
CA ASP A 215 -44.21 -20.40 -68.34
C ASP A 215 -44.18 -19.23 -67.36
N ALA A 216 -44.95 -18.18 -67.66
CA ALA A 216 -44.92 -16.92 -66.91
C ALA A 216 -45.24 -17.12 -65.42
N THR A 217 -45.92 -18.22 -65.09
CA THR A 217 -46.24 -18.69 -63.74
C THR A 217 -44.99 -19.05 -62.93
N HIS A 218 -44.03 -19.78 -63.52
CA HIS A 218 -42.82 -20.24 -62.82
C HIS A 218 -41.83 -19.10 -62.53
N LEU A 219 -41.73 -18.12 -63.45
CA LEU A 219 -40.97 -16.88 -63.21
C LEU A 219 -41.62 -16.01 -62.14
N LYS A 220 -42.95 -15.95 -62.11
CA LYS A 220 -43.71 -15.21 -61.09
C LYS A 220 -43.53 -15.83 -59.70
N ASP A 221 -43.58 -17.15 -59.58
CA ASP A 221 -43.39 -17.86 -58.31
C ASP A 221 -41.94 -17.77 -57.80
N SER A 222 -40.97 -17.77 -58.72
CA SER A 222 -39.55 -17.53 -58.39
C SER A 222 -39.31 -16.09 -57.92
N MET A 223 -39.88 -15.09 -58.59
CA MET A 223 -39.81 -13.68 -58.14
C MET A 223 -40.53 -13.46 -56.80
N LEU A 224 -41.71 -14.06 -56.60
CA LEU A 224 -42.44 -13.98 -55.33
C LEU A 224 -41.66 -14.61 -54.18
N SER A 225 -40.98 -15.73 -54.42
CA SER A 225 -40.10 -16.36 -53.43
C SER A 225 -38.86 -15.51 -53.16
N ALA A 226 -38.23 -14.96 -54.18
CA ALA A 226 -37.06 -14.09 -54.03
C ALA A 226 -37.40 -12.79 -53.27
N ILE A 227 -38.54 -12.17 -53.56
CA ILE A 227 -39.03 -11.00 -52.82
C ILE A 227 -39.40 -11.39 -51.39
N GLY A 228 -40.09 -12.52 -51.20
CA GLY A 228 -40.42 -13.05 -49.89
C GLY A 228 -39.19 -13.32 -49.04
N ASP A 229 -38.14 -13.90 -49.62
CA ASP A 229 -36.86 -14.13 -48.96
C ASP A 229 -36.12 -12.83 -48.67
N LYS A 230 -36.18 -11.84 -49.57
CA LYS A 230 -35.56 -10.53 -49.34
C LYS A 230 -36.23 -9.78 -48.19
N ILE A 231 -37.56 -9.86 -48.08
CA ILE A 231 -38.32 -9.30 -46.96
C ILE A 231 -37.96 -10.04 -45.67
N ARG A 232 -37.95 -11.38 -45.68
CA ARG A 232 -37.53 -12.19 -44.52
C ARG A 232 -36.10 -11.89 -44.08
N GLN A 233 -35.18 -11.67 -45.02
CA GLN A 233 -33.79 -11.31 -44.74
C GLN A 233 -33.70 -9.93 -44.07
N ARG A 234 -34.36 -8.91 -44.65
CA ARG A 234 -34.42 -7.56 -44.08
C ARG A 234 -35.07 -7.54 -42.70
N LEU A 235 -36.12 -8.34 -42.49
CA LEU A 235 -36.80 -8.45 -41.19
C LEU A 235 -35.89 -9.09 -40.14
N ARG A 236 -35.19 -10.17 -40.47
CA ARG A 236 -34.24 -10.83 -39.57
C ARG A 236 -33.10 -9.90 -39.17
N GLU A 237 -32.49 -9.20 -40.12
CA GLU A 237 -31.42 -8.25 -39.85
C GLU A 237 -31.89 -7.13 -38.90
N LYS A 238 -33.10 -6.59 -39.11
CA LYS A 238 -33.68 -5.57 -38.23
C LYS A 238 -34.02 -6.12 -36.84
N LEU A 239 -34.56 -7.34 -36.76
CA LEU A 239 -34.84 -7.98 -35.48
C LEU A 239 -33.54 -8.25 -34.71
N GLU A 240 -32.53 -8.83 -35.33
CA GLU A 240 -31.22 -9.08 -34.71
C GLU A 240 -30.57 -7.80 -34.20
N THR A 241 -30.64 -6.71 -34.98
CA THR A 241 -30.16 -5.40 -34.55
C THR A 241 -30.89 -4.94 -33.28
N VAL A 242 -32.22 -4.93 -33.28
CA VAL A 242 -33.03 -4.50 -32.13
C VAL A 242 -32.82 -5.40 -30.91
N TYR A 243 -32.68 -6.71 -31.11
CA TYR A 243 -32.37 -7.65 -30.02
C TYR A 243 -31.00 -7.35 -29.40
N SER A 244 -29.99 -7.04 -30.23
CA SER A 244 -28.66 -6.69 -29.74
C SER A 244 -28.65 -5.36 -28.99
N GLU A 245 -29.41 -4.37 -29.46
CA GLU A 245 -29.57 -3.07 -28.80
C GLU A 245 -30.29 -3.24 -27.45
N LEU A 246 -31.39 -4.00 -27.41
CA LEU A 246 -32.12 -4.31 -26.19
C LEU A 246 -31.22 -5.00 -25.14
N GLU A 247 -30.44 -5.99 -25.55
CA GLU A 247 -29.52 -6.70 -24.66
C GLU A 247 -28.43 -5.76 -24.13
N SER A 248 -27.92 -4.85 -24.96
CA SER A 248 -26.94 -3.84 -24.55
C SER A 248 -27.54 -2.87 -23.50
N VAL A 249 -28.77 -2.41 -23.70
CA VAL A 249 -29.49 -1.53 -22.78
C VAL A 249 -29.79 -2.24 -21.46
N LYS A 250 -30.15 -3.53 -21.53
CA LYS A 250 -30.40 -4.32 -20.33
C LYS A 250 -29.14 -4.52 -19.48
N ARG A 251 -27.98 -4.70 -20.11
CA ARG A 251 -26.68 -4.77 -19.41
C ARG A 251 -26.33 -3.44 -18.75
N THR A 252 -26.48 -2.32 -19.46
CA THR A 252 -26.18 -1.01 -18.87
C THR A 252 -27.14 -0.68 -17.71
N GLN A 253 -28.41 -1.08 -17.79
CA GLN A 253 -29.36 -0.97 -16.68
C GLN A 253 -28.92 -1.79 -15.46
N ALA A 254 -28.49 -3.04 -15.66
CA ALA A 254 -27.99 -3.89 -14.58
C ALA A 254 -26.73 -3.31 -13.92
N ASP A 255 -25.79 -2.80 -14.73
CA ASP A 255 -24.58 -2.13 -14.24
C ASP A 255 -24.93 -0.87 -13.43
N LEU A 256 -25.92 -0.09 -13.90
CA LEU A 256 -26.37 1.12 -13.21
C LEU A 256 -27.06 0.80 -11.88
N GLU A 257 -27.88 -0.26 -11.82
CA GLU A 257 -28.53 -0.68 -10.58
C GLU A 257 -27.50 -1.23 -9.58
N SER A 258 -26.50 -1.99 -10.05
CA SER A 258 -25.36 -2.41 -9.21
C SER A 258 -24.57 -1.20 -8.69
N GLY A 259 -24.33 -0.20 -9.54
CA GLY A 259 -23.69 1.05 -9.17
C GLY A 259 -24.47 1.81 -8.09
N LYS A 260 -25.79 1.93 -8.27
CA LYS A 260 -26.70 2.55 -7.29
C LYS A 260 -26.68 1.82 -5.95
N GLN A 261 -26.68 0.49 -5.95
CA GLN A 261 -26.60 -0.30 -4.72
C GLN A 261 -25.27 -0.09 -3.99
N LYS A 262 -24.15 -0.05 -4.73
CA LYS A 262 -22.82 0.25 -4.17
C LYS A 262 -22.76 1.67 -3.59
N LEU A 263 -23.30 2.66 -4.29
CA LEU A 263 -23.36 4.04 -3.79
C LEU A 263 -24.18 4.13 -2.50
N LYS A 264 -25.31 3.43 -2.42
CA LYS A 264 -26.10 3.35 -1.20
C LYS A 264 -25.30 2.76 -0.05
N GLN A 265 -24.59 1.66 -0.28
CA GLN A 265 -23.71 1.05 0.72
C GLN A 265 -22.61 2.01 1.18
N TYR A 266 -21.95 2.73 0.26
CA TYR A 266 -20.93 3.72 0.62
C TYR A 266 -21.50 4.86 1.47
N ILE A 267 -22.73 5.32 1.19
CA ILE A 267 -23.39 6.35 2.01
C ILE A 267 -23.66 5.81 3.42
N ASP A 268 -24.16 4.58 3.54
CA ASP A 268 -24.43 3.95 4.83
C ASP A 268 -23.14 3.76 5.64
N ASP A 269 -22.06 3.32 4.99
CA ASP A 269 -20.73 3.16 5.61
C ASP A 269 -20.15 4.52 6.06
N LEU A 270 -20.31 5.58 5.26
CA LEU A 270 -19.87 6.93 5.62
C LEU A 270 -20.65 7.47 6.82
N ASN A 271 -21.96 7.24 6.89
CA ASN A 271 -22.78 7.64 8.05
C ASN A 271 -22.37 6.87 9.32
N ALA A 272 -22.09 5.57 9.20
CA ALA A 272 -21.59 4.77 10.31
C ALA A 272 -20.20 5.27 10.79
N ALA A 273 -19.30 5.58 9.87
CA ALA A 273 -17.98 6.13 10.21
C ALA A 273 -18.10 7.52 10.88
N GLN A 274 -19.01 8.37 10.40
CA GLN A 274 -19.24 9.68 10.99
C GLN A 274 -19.74 9.56 12.44
N THR A 275 -20.75 8.73 12.69
CA THR A 275 -21.29 8.52 14.04
C THR A 275 -20.25 7.94 14.99
N GLN A 276 -19.39 7.02 14.53
CA GLN A 276 -18.28 6.50 15.33
C GLN A 276 -17.23 7.58 15.66
N MET A 277 -16.90 8.43 14.68
CA MET A 277 -15.97 9.54 14.87
C MET A 277 -16.52 10.54 15.89
N GLU A 278 -17.81 10.90 15.80
CA GLU A 278 -18.48 11.80 16.74
C GLU A 278 -18.50 11.23 18.17
N ALA A 279 -18.80 9.93 18.33
CA ALA A 279 -18.74 9.26 19.62
C ALA A 279 -17.32 9.28 20.22
N THR A 280 -16.31 9.00 19.40
CA THR A 280 -14.91 9.04 19.80
C THR A 280 -14.49 10.45 20.23
N LEU A 281 -14.89 11.47 19.46
CA LEU A 281 -14.61 12.87 19.73
C LEU A 281 -15.22 13.31 21.07
N ASN A 282 -16.44 12.88 21.38
CA ASN A 282 -17.08 13.15 22.67
C ASN A 282 -16.30 12.55 23.85
N ILE A 283 -15.82 11.30 23.73
CA ILE A 283 -14.97 10.67 24.76
C ILE A 283 -13.68 11.49 24.97
N TYR A 284 -13.01 11.93 23.90
CA TYR A 284 -11.81 12.74 24.02
C TYR A 284 -12.07 14.13 24.61
N LYS A 285 -13.23 14.74 24.31
CA LYS A 285 -13.65 16.00 24.94
C LYS A 285 -13.83 15.84 26.44
N GLU A 286 -14.51 14.79 26.89
CA GLU A 286 -14.69 14.50 28.32
C GLU A 286 -13.35 14.21 29.03
N LYS A 287 -12.46 13.44 28.39
CA LYS A 287 -11.10 13.23 28.93
C LYS A 287 -10.29 14.52 28.99
N LYS A 288 -10.44 15.41 28.01
CA LYS A 288 -9.77 16.71 28.00
C LYS A 288 -10.29 17.63 29.10
N THR A 289 -11.61 17.67 29.33
CA THR A 289 -12.19 18.50 30.41
C THR A 289 -11.78 17.99 31.78
N THR A 290 -11.79 16.67 32.00
CA THR A 290 -11.31 16.07 33.25
C THR A 290 -9.83 16.35 33.49
N LEU A 291 -8.97 16.15 32.49
CA LEU A 291 -7.53 16.49 32.60
C LEU A 291 -7.30 17.98 32.83
N SER A 292 -8.04 18.85 32.15
CA SER A 292 -7.95 20.30 32.37
C SER A 292 -8.42 20.71 33.76
N ALA A 293 -9.43 20.05 34.32
CA ALA A 293 -9.87 20.28 35.69
C ALA A 293 -8.81 19.81 36.70
N VAL A 294 -8.19 18.65 36.47
CA VAL A 294 -7.07 18.16 37.28
C VAL A 294 -5.87 19.12 37.19
N LEU A 295 -5.53 19.58 35.99
CA LEU A 295 -4.45 20.55 35.77
C LEU A 295 -4.72 21.87 36.49
N ALA A 296 -5.96 22.36 36.49
CA ALA A 296 -6.34 23.57 37.22
C ALA A 296 -6.32 23.37 38.75
N SER A 297 -6.62 22.15 39.23
CA SER A 297 -6.49 21.80 40.66
C SER A 297 -5.03 21.59 41.09
N CYS A 298 -4.14 21.24 40.17
CA CYS A 298 -2.69 21.22 40.37
C CYS A 298 -2.14 22.65 40.23
N GLY A 299 -2.46 23.49 41.21
CA GLY A 299 -1.79 24.77 41.41
C GLY A 299 -0.30 24.56 41.61
N SER A 300 0.49 25.53 41.17
CA SER A 300 1.96 25.57 41.23
C SER A 300 2.45 25.52 42.68
N ASP A 301 2.56 24.32 43.25
CA ASP A 301 3.20 24.12 44.53
C ASP A 301 4.36 23.12 44.44
N SER A 302 5.40 23.52 45.14
CA SER A 302 6.77 23.04 45.04
C SER A 302 6.97 21.81 45.93
N THR A 303 7.94 20.97 45.56
CA THR A 303 8.24 19.64 46.15
C THR A 303 7.18 18.59 45.86
N LEU A 304 7.19 18.09 44.61
CA LEU A 304 6.44 16.89 44.26
C LEU A 304 7.02 15.72 45.05
N ASP A 305 6.25 15.23 46.04
CA ASP A 305 6.52 13.97 46.70
C ASP A 305 6.45 12.86 45.64
N ILE A 306 7.53 12.09 45.47
CA ILE A 306 7.65 11.04 44.44
C ILE A 306 6.49 10.03 44.58
N ASP A 307 6.07 9.79 45.82
CA ASP A 307 4.97 8.89 46.16
C ASP A 307 3.58 9.46 45.80
N SER A 308 3.47 10.76 45.54
CA SER A 308 2.24 11.41 45.05
C SER A 308 2.13 11.43 43.52
N VAL A 309 3.26 11.29 42.81
CA VAL A 309 3.33 11.29 41.35
C VAL A 309 3.01 9.91 40.78
N ILE A 310 3.40 8.85 41.50
CA ILE A 310 3.17 7.47 41.08
C ILE A 310 1.99 6.91 41.90
N ASP A 311 0.79 7.05 41.36
CA ASP A 311 -0.42 6.51 41.96
C ASP A 311 -1.04 5.39 41.11
N ALA A 312 -1.78 4.51 41.78
CA ALA A 312 -2.46 3.40 41.12
C ALA A 312 -3.70 3.88 40.36
N SER A 313 -4.00 3.25 39.22
CA SER A 313 -5.14 3.62 38.36
C SER A 313 -6.51 3.61 39.07
N THR A 314 -6.66 2.85 40.16
CA THR A 314 -7.89 2.81 40.95
C THR A 314 -7.58 2.78 42.45
N PRO A 315 -8.49 3.26 43.32
CA PRO A 315 -8.28 3.21 44.77
C PRO A 315 -8.08 1.78 45.30
N LEU A 316 -8.65 0.77 44.63
CA LEU A 316 -8.44 -0.64 44.95
C LEU A 316 -6.99 -1.07 44.67
N HIS A 317 -6.44 -0.72 43.50
CA HIS A 317 -5.04 -1.03 43.18
C HIS A 317 -4.08 -0.30 44.13
N ARG A 318 -4.41 0.94 44.55
CA ARG A 318 -3.64 1.68 45.56
C ARG A 318 -3.57 0.91 46.88
N GLN A 319 -4.71 0.35 47.32
CA GLN A 319 -4.77 -0.47 48.53
C GLN A 319 -3.91 -1.73 48.42
N ILE A 320 -3.94 -2.41 47.26
CA ILE A 320 -3.13 -3.62 46.99
C ILE A 320 -1.64 -3.29 47.08
N ILE A 321 -1.17 -2.24 46.38
CA ILE A 321 0.23 -1.81 46.39
C ILE A 321 0.67 -1.45 47.81
N LYS A 322 -0.13 -0.68 48.54
CA LYS A 322 0.16 -0.29 49.92
C LYS A 322 0.28 -1.51 50.85
N CYS A 323 -0.64 -2.47 50.76
CA CYS A 323 -0.57 -3.70 51.56
C CYS A 323 0.69 -4.52 51.24
N TYR A 324 1.08 -4.60 49.97
CA TYR A 324 2.28 -5.33 49.56
C TYR A 324 3.56 -4.65 50.05
N ALA A 325 3.65 -3.31 49.92
CA ALA A 325 4.79 -2.55 50.43
C ALA A 325 4.94 -2.71 51.95
N GLN A 326 3.84 -2.65 52.70
CA GLN A 326 3.87 -2.86 54.16
C GLN A 326 4.27 -4.28 54.56
N ASP A 327 3.91 -5.31 53.78
CA ASP A 327 4.37 -6.68 53.99
C ASP A 327 5.90 -6.79 53.88
N CYS A 328 6.47 -6.22 52.80
CA CYS A 328 7.91 -6.20 52.58
C CYS A 328 8.65 -5.43 53.68
N THR A 329 8.14 -4.27 54.09
CA THR A 329 8.73 -3.48 55.19
C THR A 329 8.76 -4.24 56.51
N ILE A 330 7.76 -5.09 56.78
CA ILE A 330 7.75 -5.91 57.99
C ILE A 330 8.82 -7.01 57.93
N ASP A 331 9.01 -7.67 56.78
CA ASP A 331 10.06 -8.67 56.61
C ASP A 331 11.45 -8.07 56.90
N ASP A 332 11.71 -6.88 56.37
CA ASP A 332 12.95 -6.13 56.65
C ASP A 332 13.08 -5.75 58.13
N ALA A 333 11.99 -5.27 58.74
CA ALA A 333 11.98 -4.89 60.16
C ALA A 333 12.32 -6.11 61.06
N ILE A 334 11.73 -7.27 60.77
CA ILE A 334 12.01 -8.52 61.51
C ILE A 334 13.48 -8.94 61.32
N TYR A 335 14.02 -8.81 60.10
CA TYR A 335 15.42 -9.10 59.81
C TYR A 335 16.37 -8.21 60.63
N PHE A 336 16.15 -6.90 60.65
CA PHE A 336 16.99 -5.96 61.41
C PHE A 336 16.84 -6.14 62.93
N LEU A 337 15.63 -6.43 63.41
CA LEU A 337 15.40 -6.81 64.81
C LEU A 337 16.20 -8.06 65.19
N GLY A 338 16.24 -9.07 64.32
CA GLY A 338 17.05 -10.28 64.54
C GLY A 338 18.55 -9.97 64.59
N LYS A 339 19.02 -9.06 63.73
CA LYS A 339 20.42 -8.57 63.75
C LYS A 339 20.74 -7.79 65.03
N ALA A 340 19.79 -7.02 65.57
CA ALA A 340 19.97 -6.26 66.79
C ALA A 340 20.10 -7.17 68.04
N VAL A 341 19.35 -8.27 68.09
CA VAL A 341 19.48 -9.29 69.15
C VAL A 341 20.84 -9.97 69.09
N LYS A 342 21.29 -10.38 67.89
CA LYS A 342 22.62 -10.99 67.70
C LYS A 342 23.76 -10.07 68.18
N LYS A 343 23.58 -8.75 68.08
CA LYS A 343 24.54 -7.74 68.55
C LYS A 343 24.38 -7.37 70.03
N GLY A 344 23.47 -8.01 70.76
CA GLY A 344 23.21 -7.75 72.18
C GLY A 344 22.57 -6.39 72.48
N ARG A 345 22.03 -5.69 71.47
CA ARG A 345 21.40 -4.36 71.66
C ARG A 345 19.96 -4.44 72.15
N ILE A 346 19.31 -5.58 71.96
CA ILE A 346 17.93 -5.84 72.36
C ILE A 346 17.90 -7.17 73.11
N THR A 347 17.12 -7.24 74.18
CA THR A 347 16.91 -8.48 74.94
C THR A 347 15.98 -9.44 74.19
N LEU A 348 16.23 -10.74 74.31
CA LEU A 348 15.42 -11.77 73.64
C LEU A 348 13.90 -11.65 73.91
N PRO A 349 13.44 -11.36 75.15
CA PRO A 349 12.01 -11.18 75.41
C PRO A 349 11.40 -9.97 74.70
N ALA A 350 12.15 -8.87 74.56
CA ALA A 350 11.70 -7.69 73.82
C ALA A 350 11.58 -8.00 72.32
N TYR A 351 12.56 -8.71 71.76
CA TYR A 351 12.50 -9.17 70.37
C TYR A 351 11.28 -10.05 70.08
N LEU A 352 11.04 -11.08 70.89
CA LEU A 352 9.90 -11.99 70.68
C LEU A 352 8.54 -11.26 70.77
N ARG A 353 8.46 -10.22 71.61
CA ARG A 353 7.27 -9.39 71.72
C ARG A 353 7.04 -8.57 70.45
N GLU A 354 8.08 -7.90 69.95
CA GLU A 354 7.98 -7.06 68.74
C GLU A 354 7.74 -7.88 67.48
N VAL A 355 8.46 -9.01 67.30
CA VAL A 355 8.23 -9.92 66.16
C VAL A 355 6.80 -10.45 66.15
N ARG A 356 6.24 -10.80 67.31
CA ARG A 356 4.84 -11.25 67.39
C ARG A 356 3.86 -10.14 66.98
N GLN A 357 4.11 -8.88 67.36
CA GLN A 357 3.26 -7.76 66.97
C GLN A 357 3.36 -7.49 65.46
N LEU A 358 4.57 -7.50 64.91
CA LEU A 358 4.82 -7.31 63.48
C LEU A 358 4.19 -8.44 62.64
N ALA A 359 4.35 -9.70 63.05
CA ALA A 359 3.74 -10.85 62.37
C ALA A 359 2.20 -10.77 62.35
N ARG A 360 1.57 -10.25 63.42
CA ARG A 360 0.11 -10.01 63.43
C ARG A 360 -0.29 -8.94 62.41
N LYS A 361 0.46 -7.84 62.31
CA LYS A 361 0.22 -6.80 61.29
C LYS A 361 0.44 -7.36 59.89
N GLN A 362 1.48 -8.16 59.70
CA GLN A 362 1.81 -8.82 58.44
C GLN A 362 0.67 -9.71 57.95
N PHE A 363 0.10 -10.52 58.84
CA PHE A 363 -1.06 -11.36 58.54
C PHE A 363 -2.24 -10.52 58.04
N VAL A 364 -2.54 -9.38 58.69
CA VAL A 364 -3.63 -8.49 58.27
C VAL A 364 -3.36 -7.90 56.88
N TYR A 365 -2.12 -7.48 56.59
CA TYR A 365 -1.77 -6.96 55.27
C TYR A 365 -1.87 -8.03 54.18
N ARG A 366 -1.37 -9.25 54.42
CA ARG A 366 -1.48 -10.37 53.47
C ARG A 366 -2.92 -10.80 53.23
N ALA A 367 -3.73 -10.88 54.29
CA ALA A 367 -5.16 -11.20 54.17
C ALA A 367 -5.92 -10.12 53.37
N THR A 368 -5.61 -8.84 53.60
CA THR A 368 -6.21 -7.72 52.86
C THR A 368 -5.76 -7.72 51.39
N LEU A 369 -4.48 -8.02 51.13
CA LEU A 369 -3.93 -8.15 49.79
C LEU A 369 -4.64 -9.25 48.99
N GLN A 370 -4.84 -10.42 49.61
CA GLN A 370 -5.52 -11.55 48.98
C GLN A 370 -6.97 -11.21 48.61
N LYS A 371 -7.72 -10.58 49.53
CA LYS A 371 -9.08 -10.09 49.25
C LYS A 371 -9.10 -9.02 48.15
N GLY A 372 -8.12 -8.12 48.15
CA GLY A 372 -7.96 -7.09 47.13
C GLY A 372 -7.73 -7.68 45.74
N ARG A 373 -6.82 -8.66 45.61
CA ARG A 373 -6.52 -9.35 44.35
C ARG A 373 -7.73 -10.08 43.77
N GLN A 374 -8.48 -10.81 44.61
CA GLN A 374 -9.71 -11.48 44.19
C GLN A 374 -10.73 -10.49 43.62
N LYS A 375 -10.93 -9.34 44.29
CA LYS A 375 -11.87 -8.31 43.85
C LYS A 375 -11.40 -7.56 42.59
N ALA A 376 -10.10 -7.46 42.38
CA ALA A 376 -9.51 -6.84 41.20
C ALA A 376 -9.39 -7.80 39.98
N GLY A 377 -9.74 -9.08 40.14
CA GLY A 377 -9.56 -10.09 39.08
C GLY A 377 -8.09 -10.42 38.79
N LEU A 378 -7.19 -10.15 39.74
CA LEU A 378 -5.77 -10.46 39.62
C LEU A 378 -5.52 -11.91 40.06
N PRO A 379 -4.53 -12.61 39.47
CA PRO A 379 -4.14 -13.94 39.93
C PRO A 379 -3.72 -13.87 41.40
N VAL A 380 -4.26 -14.79 42.20
CA VAL A 380 -4.08 -14.84 43.66
C VAL A 380 -2.73 -15.42 44.03
#